data_AF-A0A7S0T8Q8-F1
#
_entry.id   AF-A0A7S0T8Q8-F1
#
_cell.length_a   1.000
_cell.length_b   1.000
_cell.length_c   1.000
_cell.angle_alpha   90.00
_cell.angle_beta   90.00
_cell.angle_gamma   90.00
#
_symmetry.space_group_name_H-M   'P 1'
#
loop_
_entity.id
_entity.type
_entity.pdbx_description
1 polymer ?
#
loop_
_entity_poly.entity_id
_entity_poly.type
_entity_poly.pdbx_seq_one_letter_code
_entity_poly.pdbx_strand_id
1 'polypeptide(L)'
;ESPDGKDPRLVSVIVTRDPLARLLAGDGGLTKKYPGYNRKELGHSQWWDYAVYDDSRNSDNFFLRILGTVHRHERTPEEEAIENHARHGIPRTTDEVMEMFPTGIDENHYNRAKKVLDQFTFVLDIDCLEEGMEAVGKMLRMGQIEPQVIPAHPHASETPKERIQFDDVYEYLRAKNEWDIKLYEYSKTISLVKCPPKQTPTQQPVEAPLEEANEEAKEEENEDQEITEPPTITFTSPPTGSTAPPTELTAPPTASNNVI
;
A
#
# COMPACT_ATOMS: atom_id res chain seq x y z
N GLU A 1 -1.64 13.51 26.15
CA GLU A 1 -2.98 14.05 26.47
C GLU A 1 -3.88 13.75 25.30
N SER A 2 -5.03 13.09 25.52
CA SER A 2 -6.01 12.85 24.47
C SER A 2 -6.63 14.20 24.10
N PRO A 3 -6.78 14.57 22.81
CA PRO A 3 -7.57 15.74 22.46
C PRO A 3 -8.94 15.64 23.13
N ASP A 4 -9.39 16.71 23.78
CA ASP A 4 -10.66 16.79 24.51
C ASP A 4 -11.85 16.71 23.52
N GLY A 5 -12.06 15.54 22.92
CA GLY A 5 -13.22 15.22 22.08
C GLY A 5 -14.55 15.18 22.84
N LYS A 6 -14.54 15.62 24.11
CA LYS A 6 -15.70 15.69 25.00
C LYS A 6 -16.25 17.11 25.15
N ASP A 7 -15.62 18.15 24.57
CA ASP A 7 -16.25 19.48 24.57
C ASP A 7 -17.53 19.41 23.70
N PRO A 8 -18.72 19.70 24.26
CA PRO A 8 -19.99 19.63 23.53
C PRO A 8 -20.07 20.60 22.34
N ARG A 9 -19.12 21.54 22.19
CA ARG A 9 -19.04 22.48 21.09
C ARG A 9 -18.07 22.03 19.99
N LEU A 10 -17.33 20.94 20.20
CA LEU A 10 -16.38 20.42 19.23
C LEU A 10 -17.03 19.29 18.42
N VAL A 11 -16.99 19.43 17.10
CA VAL A 11 -17.43 18.39 16.16
C VAL A 11 -16.18 17.66 15.69
N SER A 12 -16.09 16.36 15.99
CA SER A 12 -15.00 15.52 15.51
C SER A 12 -15.46 14.73 14.28
N VAL A 13 -14.73 14.90 13.18
CA VAL A 13 -15.00 14.19 11.92
C VAL A 13 -13.79 13.33 11.58
N ILE A 14 -14.04 12.10 11.17
CA ILE A 14 -13.02 11.21 10.63
C ILE A 14 -13.46 10.67 9.28
N VAL A 15 -12.58 10.79 8.29
CA VAL A 15 -12.79 10.22 6.95
C VAL A 15 -11.96 8.95 6.86
N THR A 16 -12.63 7.84 6.58
CA THR A 16 -12.04 6.52 6.45
C THR A 16 -11.98 6.11 4.99
N ARG A 17 -11.00 5.27 4.64
CA ARG A 17 -10.74 4.84 3.27
C ARG A 17 -10.23 3.41 3.28
N ASP A 18 -10.58 2.65 2.25
CA ASP A 18 -10.03 1.32 2.01
C ASP A 18 -8.48 1.35 2.10
N PRO A 19 -7.85 0.54 2.98
CA PRO A 19 -6.40 0.58 3.19
C PRO A 19 -5.59 0.31 1.92
N LEU A 20 -6.08 -0.55 1.03
CA LEU A 20 -5.42 -0.84 -0.23
C LEU A 20 -5.64 0.26 -1.27
N ALA A 21 -6.79 0.94 -1.27
CA ALA A 21 -6.97 2.13 -2.08
C ALA A 21 -6.11 3.30 -1.57
N ARG A 22 -5.89 3.39 -0.25
CA ARG A 22 -5.04 4.40 0.41
C ARG A 22 -3.58 4.24 0.00
N LEU A 23 -3.02 3.02 0.05
CA LEU A 23 -1.62 2.78 -0.35
C LEU A 23 -1.38 3.16 -1.83
N LEU A 24 -2.41 3.06 -2.66
CA LEU A 24 -2.36 3.37 -4.10
C LEU A 24 -2.68 4.83 -4.43
N ALA A 25 -3.13 5.63 -3.47
CA ALA A 25 -3.26 7.07 -3.64
C ALA A 25 -1.87 7.73 -3.63
N GLY A 26 -1.00 7.17 -2.78
CA GLY A 26 0.36 7.58 -2.49
C GLY A 26 0.51 9.05 -2.14
N ASP A 27 1.77 9.44 -2.08
CA ASP A 27 2.19 10.79 -1.84
C ASP A 27 3.22 11.21 -2.89
N GLY A 28 3.58 12.49 -2.88
CA GLY A 28 4.56 13.04 -3.82
C GLY A 28 5.96 12.44 -3.66
N GLY A 29 6.28 11.84 -2.51
CA GLY A 29 7.54 11.12 -2.28
C GLY A 29 7.52 9.72 -2.89
N LEU A 30 6.45 8.97 -2.63
CA LEU A 30 6.25 7.62 -3.16
C LEU A 30 6.22 7.62 -4.68
N THR A 31 5.53 8.58 -5.29
CA THR A 31 5.44 8.70 -6.76
C THR A 31 6.81 8.94 -7.40
N LYS A 32 7.73 9.60 -6.69
CA LYS A 32 9.12 9.80 -7.15
C LYS A 32 9.97 8.54 -6.98
N LYS A 33 9.77 7.79 -5.89
CA LYS A 33 10.53 6.57 -5.60
C LYS A 33 10.10 5.38 -6.47
N TYR A 34 8.80 5.25 -6.70
CA TYR A 34 8.19 4.18 -7.50
C TYR A 34 7.32 4.79 -8.61
N PRO A 35 7.93 5.35 -9.67
CA PRO A 35 7.16 5.91 -10.77
C PRO A 35 6.27 4.84 -11.39
N GLY A 36 4.99 5.16 -11.58
CA GLY A 36 4.05 4.26 -12.26
C GLY A 36 3.37 3.19 -11.38
N TYR A 37 3.63 3.15 -10.07
CA TYR A 37 2.96 2.23 -9.12
C TYR A 37 1.44 2.36 -9.11
N ASN A 38 0.91 3.54 -9.40
CA ASN A 38 -0.53 3.79 -9.50
C ASN A 38 -1.08 3.69 -10.93
N ARG A 39 -0.21 3.44 -11.93
CA ARG A 39 -0.52 3.41 -13.37
C ARG A 39 -0.24 2.06 -14.02
N LYS A 40 -0.09 0.98 -13.26
CA LYS A 40 0.18 -0.37 -13.80
C LYS A 40 1.51 -0.49 -14.56
N GLU A 41 2.47 0.36 -14.21
CA GLU A 41 3.79 0.42 -14.86
C GLU A 41 4.90 -0.12 -13.95
N LEU A 42 4.61 -0.37 -12.67
CA LEU A 42 5.60 -0.83 -11.70
C LEU A 42 5.85 -2.33 -11.85
N GLY A 43 7.11 -2.73 -12.00
CA GLY A 43 7.49 -4.13 -12.13
C GLY A 43 7.26 -4.94 -10.86
N HIS A 44 7.12 -6.26 -11.00
CA HIS A 44 6.87 -7.19 -9.88
C HIS A 44 7.89 -7.05 -8.74
N SER A 45 9.19 -6.99 -9.05
CA SER A 45 10.24 -6.81 -8.03
C SER A 45 10.13 -5.49 -7.28
N GLN A 46 9.83 -4.40 -8.00
CA GLN A 46 9.66 -3.07 -7.40
C GLN A 46 8.39 -2.99 -6.54
N TRP A 47 7.35 -3.77 -6.85
CA TRP A 47 6.19 -3.92 -5.99
C TRP A 47 6.54 -4.60 -4.67
N TRP A 48 7.36 -5.65 -4.70
CA TRP A 48 7.87 -6.29 -3.49
C TRP A 48 8.75 -5.34 -2.68
N ASP A 49 9.59 -4.54 -3.35
CA ASP A 49 10.35 -3.46 -2.71
C ASP A 49 9.44 -2.49 -1.96
N TYR A 50 8.36 -2.04 -2.59
CA TYR A 50 7.41 -1.13 -1.97
C TYR A 50 6.58 -1.79 -0.85
N ALA A 51 6.11 -3.01 -1.06
CA ALA A 51 5.20 -3.71 -0.15
C ALA A 51 5.90 -4.18 1.14
N VAL A 52 7.14 -4.65 1.03
CA VAL A 52 7.89 -5.27 2.14
C VAL A 52 9.01 -4.35 2.63
N TYR A 53 9.88 -3.92 1.72
CA TYR A 53 11.19 -3.40 2.09
C TYR A 53 11.21 -1.89 2.36
N ASP A 54 10.34 -1.08 1.76
CA ASP A 54 10.42 0.39 1.86
C ASP A 54 10.06 1.01 3.25
N ASP A 55 9.76 0.20 4.27
CA ASP A 55 9.10 0.62 5.52
C ASP A 55 8.07 1.74 5.29
N SER A 56 7.33 1.67 4.18
CA SER A 56 6.50 2.79 3.79
C SER A 56 5.32 2.87 4.74
N ARG A 57 5.04 4.06 5.28
CA ARG A 57 3.81 4.32 6.06
C ARG A 57 2.55 4.00 5.28
N ASN A 58 2.63 4.02 3.95
CA ASN A 58 1.51 3.78 3.07
C ASN A 58 1.17 2.29 2.92
N SER A 59 2.15 1.38 2.98
CA SER A 59 1.96 -0.07 2.75
C SER A 59 1.67 -0.88 4.03
N ASP A 60 1.37 -0.21 5.12
CA ASP A 60 1.15 -0.78 6.46
C ASP A 60 -0.16 -0.24 7.03
N ASN A 61 -0.62 -0.82 8.14
CA ASN A 61 -1.87 -0.59 8.87
C ASN A 61 -1.97 0.83 9.46
N PHE A 62 -1.71 1.85 8.65
CA PHE A 62 -1.49 3.23 9.02
C PHE A 62 -2.62 3.80 9.87
N PHE A 63 -3.86 3.56 9.45
CA PHE A 63 -5.00 4.16 10.12
C PHE A 63 -5.20 3.52 11.50
N LEU A 64 -5.08 2.20 11.59
CA LEU A 64 -5.02 1.48 12.86
C LEU A 64 -3.81 1.88 13.72
N ARG A 65 -2.64 2.15 13.16
CA ARG A 65 -1.48 2.63 13.94
C ARG A 65 -1.74 4.00 14.57
N ILE A 66 -2.39 4.90 13.83
CA ILE A 66 -2.80 6.21 14.33
C ILE A 66 -3.80 6.06 15.48
N LEU A 67 -4.87 5.28 15.29
CA LEU A 67 -5.96 5.18 16.27
C LEU A 67 -5.64 4.24 17.45
N GLY A 68 -4.88 3.18 17.20
CA GLY A 68 -4.46 2.19 18.19
C GLY A 68 -3.19 2.58 18.96
N THR A 69 -2.60 3.74 18.63
CA THR A 69 -1.34 4.26 19.15
C THR A 69 -0.23 3.22 19.10
N VAL A 70 -0.04 2.62 17.94
CA VAL A 70 0.91 1.51 17.74
C VAL A 70 2.14 2.05 17.05
N HIS A 71 3.26 2.06 17.76
CA HIS A 71 4.54 2.36 17.14
C HIS A 71 4.97 1.19 16.25
N ARG A 72 5.70 1.50 15.19
CA ARG A 72 6.39 0.47 14.42
C ARG A 72 7.53 -0.07 15.26
N HIS A 73 7.82 -1.35 15.12
CA HIS A 73 9.09 -1.86 15.63
C HIS A 73 10.22 -1.22 14.82
N GLU A 74 11.31 -0.92 15.50
CA GLU A 74 12.55 -0.60 14.83
C GLU A 74 13.04 -1.87 14.15
N ARG A 75 13.45 -1.76 12.89
CA ARG A 75 13.98 -2.90 12.15
C ARG A 75 15.29 -3.35 12.78
N THR A 76 15.44 -4.66 12.84
CA THR A 76 16.69 -5.32 13.20
C THR A 76 17.67 -5.24 12.03
N PRO A 77 18.99 -5.25 12.30
CA PRO A 77 20.00 -5.34 11.24
C PRO A 77 19.80 -6.54 10.30
N GLU A 78 19.24 -7.63 10.79
CA GLU A 78 18.89 -8.81 10.00
C GLU A 78 17.75 -8.50 9.00
N GLU A 79 16.71 -7.79 9.42
CA GLU A 79 15.63 -7.33 8.54
C GLU A 79 16.16 -6.35 7.47
N GLU A 80 17.05 -5.44 7.85
CA GLU A 80 17.73 -4.53 6.91
C GLU A 80 18.65 -5.31 5.95
N ALA A 81 19.27 -6.40 6.38
CA ALA A 81 20.10 -7.23 5.51
C ALA A 81 19.27 -7.97 4.44
N ILE A 82 18.02 -8.35 4.76
CA ILE A 82 17.10 -8.97 3.79
C ILE A 82 16.71 -7.99 2.67
N GLU A 83 16.64 -6.68 2.95
CA GLU A 83 16.35 -5.65 1.94
C GLU A 83 17.37 -5.68 0.77
N ASN A 84 18.61 -6.09 1.03
CA ASN A 84 19.62 -6.25 -0.03
C ASN A 84 19.37 -7.46 -0.96
N HIS A 85 18.51 -8.40 -0.57
CA HIS A 85 18.23 -9.61 -1.35
C HIS A 85 17.12 -9.47 -2.39
N ALA A 86 16.35 -8.38 -2.41
CA ALA A 86 15.29 -8.15 -3.39
C ALA A 86 15.76 -8.24 -4.85
N ARG A 87 17.05 -7.96 -5.10
CA ARG A 87 17.69 -8.15 -6.41
C ARG A 87 17.72 -9.59 -6.94
N HIS A 88 17.55 -10.60 -6.08
CA HIS A 88 17.71 -12.00 -6.46
C HIS A 88 16.40 -12.75 -6.68
N GLY A 89 15.25 -12.07 -6.58
CA GLY A 89 13.96 -12.61 -7.02
C GLY A 89 13.57 -13.95 -6.41
N ILE A 90 13.98 -14.23 -5.16
CA ILE A 90 13.63 -15.49 -4.50
C ILE A 90 12.11 -15.48 -4.30
N PRO A 91 11.37 -16.41 -4.92
CA PRO A 91 9.93 -16.52 -4.71
C PRO A 91 9.70 -16.86 -3.23
N ARG A 92 8.88 -16.07 -2.56
CA ARG A 92 8.47 -16.29 -1.18
C ARG A 92 6.95 -16.28 -1.11
N THR A 93 6.40 -17.13 -0.27
CA THR A 93 4.97 -17.16 0.02
C THR A 93 4.59 -16.00 0.96
N THR A 94 3.31 -15.61 0.96
CA THR A 94 2.78 -14.61 1.90
C THR A 94 3.10 -14.96 3.35
N ASP A 95 2.97 -16.23 3.73
CA ASP A 95 3.21 -16.69 5.11
C ASP A 95 4.68 -16.55 5.51
N GLU A 96 5.61 -16.94 4.64
CA GLU A 96 7.05 -16.78 4.89
C GLU A 96 7.41 -15.30 5.08
N VAL A 97 6.90 -14.41 4.23
CA VAL A 97 7.15 -12.96 4.33
C VAL A 97 6.54 -12.38 5.60
N MET A 98 5.33 -12.79 5.97
CA MET A 98 4.68 -12.34 7.22
C MET A 98 5.39 -12.84 8.48
N GLU A 99 6.04 -14.00 8.44
CA GLU A 99 6.88 -14.50 9.53
C GLU A 99 8.18 -13.67 9.67
N MET A 100 8.80 -13.29 8.54
CA MET A 100 10.00 -12.44 8.55
C MET A 100 9.71 -10.98 8.92
N PHE A 101 8.54 -10.46 8.54
CA PHE A 101 8.16 -9.06 8.72
C PHE A 101 6.82 -8.96 9.45
N PRO A 102 6.75 -9.38 10.72
CA PRO A 102 5.51 -9.31 11.47
C PRO A 102 5.05 -7.86 11.62
N THR A 103 3.75 -7.63 11.54
CA THR A 103 3.18 -6.27 11.65
C THR A 103 3.24 -5.72 13.06
N GLY A 104 3.39 -6.58 14.07
CA GLY A 104 3.28 -6.24 15.49
C GLY A 104 1.88 -5.77 15.90
N ILE A 105 0.86 -6.04 15.06
CA ILE A 105 -0.52 -5.64 15.28
C ILE A 105 -1.36 -6.87 15.59
N ASP A 106 -2.26 -6.72 16.55
CA ASP A 106 -3.13 -7.78 17.05
C ASP A 106 -4.55 -7.27 17.32
N GLU A 107 -5.40 -8.15 17.85
CA GLU A 107 -6.78 -7.84 18.19
C GLU A 107 -6.91 -6.74 19.27
N ASN A 108 -5.95 -6.63 20.20
CA ASN A 108 -5.97 -5.58 21.22
C ASN A 108 -5.80 -4.20 20.59
N HIS A 109 -4.92 -4.08 19.59
CA HIS A 109 -4.73 -2.85 18.82
C HIS A 109 -6.01 -2.47 18.07
N TYR A 110 -6.63 -3.43 17.38
CA TYR A 110 -7.92 -3.25 16.72
C TYR A 110 -9.00 -2.77 17.69
N ASN A 111 -9.15 -3.42 18.85
CA ASN A 111 -10.16 -3.07 19.84
C ASN A 111 -9.94 -1.67 20.43
N ARG A 112 -8.69 -1.23 20.61
CA ARG A 112 -8.39 0.16 21.01
C ARG A 112 -8.79 1.15 19.92
N ALA A 113 -8.36 0.90 18.68
CA ALA A 113 -8.68 1.76 17.55
C ALA A 113 -10.21 1.87 17.33
N LYS A 114 -10.93 0.76 17.47
CA LYS A 114 -12.40 0.70 17.43
C LYS A 114 -13.03 1.62 18.47
N LYS A 115 -12.59 1.55 19.74
CA LYS A 115 -13.09 2.41 20.82
C LYS A 115 -12.83 3.90 20.57
N VAL A 116 -11.70 4.25 19.94
CA VAL A 116 -11.41 5.63 19.56
C VAL A 116 -12.31 6.06 18.40
N LEU A 117 -12.52 5.19 17.42
CA LEU A 117 -13.40 5.46 16.30
C LEU A 117 -14.84 5.74 16.74
N ASP A 118 -15.34 5.01 17.74
CA ASP A 118 -16.67 5.20 18.34
C ASP A 118 -16.84 6.56 19.05
N GLN A 119 -15.77 7.31 19.28
CA GLN A 119 -15.81 8.63 19.92
C GLN A 119 -15.94 9.78 18.92
N PHE A 120 -15.83 9.52 17.62
CA PHE A 120 -16.01 10.57 16.62
C PHE A 120 -17.49 10.95 16.48
N THR A 121 -17.77 12.25 16.34
CA THR A 121 -19.13 12.75 16.08
C THR A 121 -19.65 12.23 14.75
N PHE A 122 -18.79 12.27 13.73
CA PHE A 122 -19.09 11.78 12.39
C PHE A 122 -17.96 10.90 11.87
N VAL A 123 -18.31 9.67 11.52
CA VAL A 123 -17.47 8.78 10.71
C VAL A 123 -17.97 8.87 9.28
N LEU A 124 -17.08 9.17 8.34
CA LEU A 124 -17.37 9.28 6.92
C LEU A 124 -16.54 8.23 6.15
N ASP A 125 -17.10 7.71 5.07
CA ASP A 125 -16.37 6.87 4.11
C ASP A 125 -16.00 7.75 2.90
N ILE A 126 -14.75 7.65 2.45
CA ILE A 126 -14.25 8.40 1.30
C ILE A 126 -15.06 8.10 0.03
N ASP A 127 -15.63 6.90 -0.08
CA ASP A 127 -16.36 6.44 -1.26
C ASP A 127 -17.69 7.17 -1.48
N CYS A 128 -18.25 7.78 -0.43
CA CYS A 128 -19.43 8.65 -0.49
C CYS A 128 -19.21 9.92 0.36
N LEU A 129 -18.02 10.51 0.20
CA LEU A 129 -17.63 11.68 0.97
C LEU A 129 -18.54 12.88 0.67
N GLU A 130 -18.98 13.05 -0.57
CA GLU A 130 -19.85 14.17 -0.96
C GLU A 130 -21.17 14.14 -0.20
N GLU A 131 -21.86 13.00 -0.21
CA GLU A 131 -23.11 12.78 0.54
C GLU A 131 -22.88 12.86 2.05
N GLY A 132 -21.75 12.34 2.52
CA GLY A 132 -21.32 12.45 3.91
C GLY A 132 -21.18 13.90 4.37
N MET A 133 -20.52 14.73 3.56
CA MET A 133 -20.31 16.15 3.85
C MET A 133 -21.61 16.96 3.76
N GLU A 134 -22.50 16.64 2.81
CA GLU A 134 -23.84 17.22 2.75
C GLU A 134 -24.64 16.92 4.02
N ALA A 135 -24.63 15.66 4.48
CA ALA A 135 -25.31 15.24 5.70
C ALA A 135 -24.75 15.97 6.93
N VAL A 136 -23.43 16.12 7.04
CA VAL A 136 -22.78 16.91 8.10
C VAL A 136 -23.23 18.37 8.05
N GLY A 137 -23.20 19.00 6.87
CA GLY A 137 -23.61 20.40 6.69
C GLY A 137 -25.05 20.64 7.15
N LYS A 138 -25.97 19.74 6.77
CA LYS A 138 -27.38 19.79 7.20
C LYS A 138 -27.54 19.65 8.72
N MET A 139 -26.79 18.76 9.36
CA MET A 139 -26.84 18.58 10.82
C MET A 139 -26.28 19.78 11.58
N LEU A 140 -25.24 20.43 11.04
CA LEU A 140 -24.63 21.62 11.62
C LEU A 140 -25.36 22.92 11.26
N ARG A 141 -26.44 22.84 10.46
CA ARG A 141 -27.15 24.02 9.92
C ARG A 141 -26.20 24.98 9.19
N MET A 142 -25.13 24.45 8.63
CA MET A 142 -24.35 25.15 7.62
C MET A 142 -25.25 25.18 6.39
N GLY A 143 -25.39 26.35 5.74
CA GLY A 143 -26.22 26.47 4.54
C GLY A 143 -25.83 25.45 3.47
N GLN A 144 -26.57 25.41 2.35
CA GLN A 144 -26.19 24.54 1.23
C GLN A 144 -24.73 24.82 0.85
N ILE A 145 -23.87 23.81 1.01
CA ILE A 145 -22.50 23.86 0.55
C ILE A 145 -22.58 23.50 -0.92
N GLU A 146 -22.28 24.45 -1.81
CA GLU A 146 -22.19 24.13 -3.23
C GLU A 146 -21.06 23.10 -3.42
N PRO A 147 -21.35 21.95 -4.05
CA PRO A 147 -20.34 20.93 -4.27
C PRO A 147 -19.25 21.51 -5.15
N GLN A 148 -18.01 21.50 -4.65
CA GLN A 148 -16.87 21.78 -5.51
C GLN A 148 -16.67 20.58 -6.42
N VAL A 149 -16.68 20.82 -7.73
CA VAL A 149 -16.38 19.78 -8.73
C VAL A 149 -14.90 19.44 -8.60
N ILE A 150 -14.60 18.39 -7.83
CA ILE A 150 -13.26 17.81 -7.78
C ILE A 150 -13.13 16.92 -9.01
N PRO A 151 -12.16 17.18 -9.91
CA PRO A 151 -11.96 16.33 -11.07
C PRO A 151 -11.72 14.89 -10.61
N ALA A 152 -12.45 13.96 -11.21
CA ALA A 152 -12.31 12.54 -10.91
C ALA A 152 -10.84 12.11 -11.12
N HIS A 153 -10.29 11.37 -10.16
CA HIS A 153 -8.96 10.81 -10.33
C HIS A 153 -8.97 9.77 -11.46
N PRO A 154 -7.95 9.73 -12.33
CA PRO A 154 -7.92 8.91 -13.56
C PRO A 154 -7.98 7.38 -13.36
N HIS A 155 -8.09 6.89 -12.11
CA HIS A 155 -8.20 5.47 -11.79
C HIS A 155 -9.23 5.19 -10.68
N ALA A 156 -10.21 6.08 -10.50
CA ALA A 156 -11.22 5.93 -9.44
C ALA A 156 -12.09 4.67 -9.59
N SER A 157 -12.21 4.14 -10.82
CA SER A 157 -13.00 2.94 -11.13
C SER A 157 -12.25 1.62 -10.92
N GLU A 158 -10.92 1.64 -10.88
CA GLU A 158 -10.12 0.41 -10.78
C GLU A 158 -9.99 -0.04 -9.33
N THR A 159 -10.17 -1.35 -9.12
CA THR A 159 -9.94 -1.98 -7.83
C THR A 159 -8.44 -1.98 -7.48
N PRO A 160 -8.07 -2.04 -6.18
CA PRO A 160 -6.68 -2.18 -5.79
C PRO A 160 -5.98 -3.38 -6.43
N LYS A 161 -6.71 -4.49 -6.60
CA LYS A 161 -6.21 -5.70 -7.25
C LYS A 161 -5.82 -5.45 -8.72
N GLU A 162 -6.68 -4.78 -9.48
CA GLU A 162 -6.41 -4.45 -10.90
C GLU A 162 -5.22 -3.51 -11.06
N ARG A 163 -4.97 -2.64 -10.08
CA ARG A 163 -3.87 -1.66 -10.10
C ARG A 163 -2.53 -2.26 -9.72
N ILE A 164 -2.51 -3.26 -8.82
CA ILE A 164 -1.29 -3.96 -8.40
C ILE A 164 -0.85 -4.99 -9.43
N GLN A 165 -1.79 -5.63 -10.16
CA GLN A 165 -1.57 -6.64 -11.22
C GLN A 165 -0.94 -7.97 -10.80
N PHE A 166 -0.30 -8.03 -9.64
CA PHE A 166 0.39 -9.23 -9.15
C PHE A 166 -0.35 -9.81 -7.95
N ASP A 167 -0.92 -11.02 -8.13
CA ASP A 167 -1.75 -11.68 -7.13
C ASP A 167 -0.99 -11.94 -5.82
N ASP A 168 0.27 -12.35 -5.88
CA ASP A 168 1.12 -12.61 -4.71
C ASP A 168 1.39 -11.34 -3.89
N VAL A 169 1.70 -10.23 -4.56
CA VAL A 169 1.86 -8.91 -3.93
C VAL A 169 0.53 -8.45 -3.31
N TYR A 170 -0.57 -8.62 -4.04
CA TYR A 170 -1.90 -8.23 -3.57
C TYR A 170 -2.32 -9.01 -2.32
N GLU A 171 -2.18 -10.33 -2.33
CA GLU A 171 -2.52 -11.17 -1.17
C GLU A 171 -1.61 -10.88 0.02
N TYR A 172 -0.32 -10.62 -0.20
CA TYR A 172 0.57 -10.17 0.86
C TYR A 172 0.13 -8.83 1.45
N LEU A 173 -0.13 -7.82 0.63
CA LEU A 173 -0.60 -6.50 1.11
C LEU A 173 -1.94 -6.62 1.84
N ARG A 174 -2.84 -7.48 1.39
CA ARG A 174 -4.11 -7.76 2.04
C ARG A 174 -3.91 -8.42 3.41
N ALA A 175 -3.07 -9.45 3.51
CA ALA A 175 -2.73 -10.11 4.77
C ALA A 175 -2.03 -9.15 5.75
N LYS A 176 -1.03 -8.41 5.27
CA LYS A 176 -0.32 -7.40 6.05
C LYS A 176 -1.25 -6.33 6.62
N ASN A 177 -2.29 -5.94 5.88
CA ASN A 177 -3.24 -4.90 6.28
C ASN A 177 -4.57 -5.45 6.84
N GLU A 178 -4.64 -6.73 7.23
CA GLU A 178 -5.90 -7.38 7.62
C GLU A 178 -6.65 -6.64 8.73
N TRP A 179 -5.92 -6.08 9.70
CA TRP A 179 -6.50 -5.39 10.85
C TRP A 179 -7.01 -4.00 10.49
N ASP A 180 -6.28 -3.28 9.63
CA ASP A 180 -6.73 -1.99 9.08
C ASP A 180 -7.98 -2.19 8.21
N ILE A 181 -8.02 -3.28 7.42
CA ILE A 181 -9.18 -3.66 6.60
C ILE A 181 -10.37 -3.97 7.52
N LYS A 182 -10.17 -4.76 8.58
CA LYS A 182 -11.22 -5.06 9.58
C LYS A 182 -11.74 -3.78 10.25
N LEU A 183 -10.88 -2.80 10.51
CA LEU A 183 -11.25 -1.51 11.10
C LEU A 183 -12.03 -0.64 10.12
N TYR A 184 -11.65 -0.62 8.85
CA TYR A 184 -12.39 0.07 7.78
C TYR A 184 -13.78 -0.55 7.55
N GLU A 185 -13.88 -1.87 7.52
CA GLU A 185 -15.19 -2.53 7.41
C GLU A 185 -16.09 -2.23 8.62
N TYR A 186 -15.50 -2.12 9.82
CA TYR A 186 -16.23 -1.62 10.98
C TYR A 186 -16.65 -0.15 10.81
N SER A 187 -15.77 0.73 10.32
CA SER A 187 -16.09 2.15 10.13
C SER A 187 -17.30 2.35 9.21
N LYS A 188 -17.43 1.53 8.16
CA LYS A 188 -18.62 1.50 7.31
C LYS A 188 -19.91 1.24 8.09
N THR A 189 -19.89 0.38 9.11
CA THR A 189 -21.08 0.07 9.92
C THR A 189 -21.55 1.23 10.80
N ILE A 190 -20.66 2.16 11.14
CA ILE A 190 -20.96 3.36 11.95
C ILE A 190 -20.88 4.67 11.15
N SER A 191 -20.53 4.61 9.86
CA SER A 191 -20.51 5.77 8.98
C SER A 191 -21.88 6.47 8.91
N LEU A 192 -21.86 7.81 8.89
CA LEU A 192 -23.04 8.67 8.81
C LEU A 192 -23.90 8.38 7.57
N VAL A 193 -23.23 8.14 6.45
CA VAL A 193 -23.85 7.73 5.19
C VAL A 193 -23.32 6.34 4.82
N LYS A 194 -24.23 5.45 4.42
CA LYS A 194 -23.87 4.12 3.90
C LYS A 194 -23.71 4.23 2.39
N CYS A 195 -22.48 4.14 1.90
CA CYS A 195 -22.24 4.13 0.47
C CYS A 195 -22.93 2.89 -0.15
N PRO A 196 -23.61 3.03 -1.30
CA PRO A 196 -24.06 1.85 -2.02
C PRO A 196 -22.85 0.97 -2.34
N PRO A 197 -23.00 -0.36 -2.38
CA PRO A 197 -21.93 -1.23 -2.85
C PRO A 197 -21.54 -0.73 -4.24
N LYS A 198 -20.25 -0.43 -4.45
CA LYS A 198 -19.73 -0.13 -5.79
C LYS A 198 -20.17 -1.28 -6.67
N GLN A 199 -21.03 -0.99 -7.65
CA GLN A 199 -21.40 -1.99 -8.63
C GLN A 199 -20.08 -2.38 -9.29
N THR A 200 -19.59 -3.59 -8.99
CA THR A 200 -18.53 -4.18 -9.81
C THR A 200 -19.04 -4.03 -11.22
N PRO A 201 -18.27 -3.41 -12.14
CA PRO A 201 -18.70 -3.29 -13.52
C PRO A 201 -19.06 -4.71 -13.94
N THR A 202 -20.35 -5.01 -14.02
CA THR A 202 -20.82 -6.24 -14.62
C THR A 202 -20.22 -6.14 -15.99
N GLN A 203 -19.24 -7.00 -16.29
CA GLN A 203 -18.63 -7.06 -17.61
C GLN A 203 -19.82 -7.08 -18.56
N GLN A 204 -20.10 -5.93 -19.19
CA GLN A 204 -21.13 -5.89 -20.21
C GLN A 204 -20.68 -6.96 -21.17
N PRO A 205 -21.55 -7.94 -21.50
CA PRO A 205 -21.17 -9.00 -22.42
C PRO A 205 -20.52 -8.28 -23.59
N VAL A 206 -19.22 -8.48 -23.76
CA VAL A 206 -18.51 -7.92 -24.89
C VAL A 206 -19.26 -8.55 -26.05
N GLU A 207 -20.11 -7.77 -26.72
CA GLU A 207 -20.84 -8.26 -27.88
C GLU A 207 -19.77 -8.87 -28.76
N ALA A 208 -19.84 -10.20 -28.92
CA ALA A 208 -18.85 -10.93 -29.67
C ALA A 208 -18.72 -10.20 -31.02
N PRO A 209 -17.50 -9.84 -31.45
CA PRO A 209 -17.33 -9.28 -32.77
C PRO A 209 -18.03 -10.23 -33.74
N LEU A 210 -18.99 -9.73 -34.51
CA LEU A 210 -19.50 -10.48 -35.65
C LEU A 210 -18.27 -10.79 -36.50
N GLU A 211 -17.86 -12.05 -36.53
CA GLU A 211 -16.91 -12.57 -37.52
C GLU A 211 -17.55 -12.36 -38.90
N GLU A 212 -17.28 -11.21 -39.51
CA GLU A 212 -17.37 -11.08 -40.95
C GLU A 212 -16.23 -11.90 -41.55
N ALA A 213 -16.61 -13.08 -42.05
CA ALA A 213 -15.77 -13.93 -42.88
C ALA A 213 -15.28 -13.15 -44.11
N ASN A 214 -14.02 -12.70 -44.05
CA ASN A 214 -13.26 -12.35 -45.24
C ASN A 214 -12.21 -13.44 -45.47
N GLU A 215 -12.67 -14.44 -46.19
CA GLU A 215 -11.86 -15.44 -46.88
C GLU A 215 -11.38 -14.80 -48.19
N GLU A 216 -10.16 -14.29 -48.26
CA GLU A 216 -9.47 -14.17 -49.55
C GLU A 216 -7.95 -14.15 -49.38
N ALA A 217 -7.34 -15.08 -50.11
CA ALA A 217 -5.93 -15.42 -50.12
C ALA A 217 -5.05 -14.30 -50.68
N LYS A 218 -3.80 -14.25 -50.21
CA LYS A 218 -2.62 -14.06 -51.06
C LYS A 218 -1.37 -14.54 -50.34
N GLU A 219 -0.85 -15.65 -50.85
CA GLU A 219 0.56 -16.02 -50.79
C GLU A 219 1.40 -14.86 -51.37
N GLU A 220 2.47 -14.48 -50.67
CA GLU A 220 3.68 -14.01 -51.33
C GLU A 220 4.88 -14.25 -50.38
N GLU A 221 5.76 -15.11 -50.87
CA GLU A 221 7.11 -15.36 -50.40
C GLU A 221 7.91 -14.05 -50.34
N ASN A 222 8.78 -13.87 -49.34
CA ASN A 222 10.18 -13.50 -49.63
C ASN A 222 11.12 -13.47 -48.42
N GLU A 223 12.27 -14.07 -48.69
CA GLU A 223 13.64 -13.70 -48.32
C GLU A 223 14.06 -13.68 -46.85
N ASP A 224 14.76 -14.78 -46.51
CA ASP A 224 16.03 -14.83 -45.77
C ASP A 224 16.62 -13.48 -45.34
N GLN A 225 16.51 -13.19 -44.03
CA GLN A 225 17.39 -12.23 -43.37
C GLN A 225 18.45 -12.96 -42.55
N GLU A 226 19.67 -12.77 -43.06
CA GLU A 226 20.98 -13.09 -42.53
C GLU A 226 21.15 -12.67 -41.07
N ILE A 227 21.31 -13.67 -40.20
CA ILE A 227 21.59 -13.51 -38.77
C ILE A 227 23.06 -13.07 -38.63
N THR A 228 23.28 -11.79 -38.35
CA THR A 228 24.59 -11.29 -37.94
C THR A 228 24.77 -11.49 -36.44
N GLU A 229 25.74 -12.32 -36.05
CA GLU A 229 26.08 -12.61 -34.65
C GLU A 229 26.57 -11.34 -33.91
N PRO A 230 26.15 -11.11 -32.65
CA PRO A 230 26.73 -10.05 -31.83
C PRO A 230 28.13 -10.43 -31.32
N PRO A 231 29.05 -9.45 -31.16
CA PRO A 231 30.40 -9.71 -30.71
C PRO A 231 30.44 -10.22 -29.27
N THR A 232 31.22 -11.28 -29.08
CA THR A 232 31.58 -11.84 -27.78
C THR A 232 32.39 -10.82 -26.98
N ILE A 233 31.82 -10.31 -25.89
CA ILE A 233 32.52 -9.44 -24.93
C ILE A 233 33.18 -10.35 -23.88
N THR A 234 34.50 -10.49 -23.98
CA THR A 234 35.32 -11.18 -22.97
C THR A 234 35.46 -10.26 -21.74
N PHE A 235 34.80 -10.64 -20.64
CA PHE A 235 35.05 -10.03 -19.34
C PHE A 235 36.34 -10.58 -18.73
N THR A 236 37.36 -9.74 -18.63
CA THR A 236 38.58 -10.01 -17.88
C THR A 236 38.32 -9.75 -16.39
N SER A 237 38.35 -10.80 -15.57
CA SER A 237 38.26 -10.68 -14.10
C SER A 237 39.44 -9.87 -13.53
N PRO A 238 39.23 -8.94 -12.60
CA PRO A 238 40.32 -8.33 -11.83
C PRO A 238 40.84 -9.29 -10.75
N PRO A 239 42.11 -9.14 -10.34
CA PRO A 239 42.79 -10.08 -9.46
C PRO A 239 42.32 -9.95 -8.00
N THR A 240 42.10 -11.10 -7.39
CA THR A 240 42.11 -11.35 -5.95
C THR A 240 43.39 -10.82 -5.32
N GLY A 241 43.24 -9.95 -4.32
CA GLY A 241 44.34 -9.59 -3.43
C GLY A 241 43.93 -8.58 -2.37
N SER A 242 43.76 -9.04 -1.13
CA SER A 242 44.56 -8.59 0.01
C SER A 242 43.83 -8.86 1.31
N THR A 243 44.35 -9.84 2.04
CA THR A 243 43.99 -10.18 3.42
C THR A 243 44.64 -9.17 4.35
N ALA A 244 43.83 -8.44 5.13
CA ALA A 244 44.32 -7.67 6.28
C ALA A 244 43.80 -8.32 7.58
N PRO A 245 44.63 -8.40 8.64
CA PRO A 245 44.27 -9.02 9.91
C PRO A 245 43.37 -8.11 10.78
N PRO A 246 42.66 -8.68 11.77
CA PRO A 246 41.74 -7.92 12.62
C PRO A 246 42.49 -7.05 13.63
N THR A 247 42.10 -5.78 13.70
CA THR A 247 42.49 -4.85 14.77
C THR A 247 41.69 -5.17 16.03
N GLU A 248 42.42 -5.47 17.09
CA GLU A 248 41.98 -5.65 18.48
C GLU A 248 41.16 -4.44 18.95
N LEU A 249 39.89 -4.66 19.33
CA LEU A 249 39.06 -3.65 19.99
C LEU A 249 39.31 -3.71 21.50
N THR A 250 40.01 -2.69 21.99
CA THR A 250 40.18 -2.42 23.42
C THR A 250 38.85 -1.96 24.03
N ALA A 251 38.37 -2.68 25.05
CA ALA A 251 37.18 -2.31 25.81
C ALA A 251 37.42 -1.04 26.67
N PRO A 252 36.43 -0.14 26.81
CA PRO A 252 36.50 0.97 27.76
C PRO A 252 36.22 0.48 29.20
N PRO A 253 36.81 1.16 30.22
CA PRO A 253 36.65 0.76 31.61
C PRO A 253 35.27 1.12 32.17
N THR A 254 34.72 0.17 32.92
CA THR A 254 33.51 0.28 33.74
C THR A 254 33.72 1.32 34.84
N ALA A 255 33.06 2.48 34.73
CA ALA A 255 32.96 3.43 35.83
C ALA A 255 31.82 3.01 36.76
N SER A 256 32.20 2.46 37.91
CA SER A 256 31.36 2.25 39.08
C SER A 256 31.12 3.60 39.77
N ASN A 257 29.87 4.07 39.85
CA ASN A 257 29.47 5.11 40.78
C ASN A 257 28.33 4.60 41.67
N ASN A 258 28.70 4.19 42.87
CA ASN A 258 27.87 4.15 44.06
C ASN A 258 28.34 5.27 44.98
N VAL A 259 27.55 6.33 45.20
CA VAL A 259 27.56 7.14 46.44
C VAL A 259 26.20 7.83 46.60
N ILE A 260 25.48 7.39 47.64
CA ILE A 260 24.52 8.06 48.56
C ILE A 260 23.31 8.76 47.96
#